data_AF-A0A6L9ZV03-F1
#
_entry.id   AF-A0A6L9ZV03-F1
#
_cell.length_a   1.000
_cell.length_b   1.000
_cell.length_c   1.000
_cell.angle_alpha   90.00
_cell.angle_beta   90.00
_cell.angle_gamma   90.00
#
_symmetry.space_group_name_H-M   'P 1'
#
loop_
_entity.id
_entity.type
_entity.pdbx_description
1 polymer ?
#
loop_
_entity_poly.entity_id
_entity_poly.type
_entity_poly.pdbx_seq_one_letter_code
_entity_poly.pdbx_strand_id
1 'polypeptide(L)'
;MAGLVPFTIPLSWFYMGLVSYLLARCGLQVKSSSSWLRHLGAIATGAMLLTAWDLVLDPAMSQAPFPFWTFQEEGSFFGMPYRNLVGWVGTGAIYMSVAAWFWRKKTISLSRQELNLPLITYLVNFAFGATITVVALDSRFLLPTCLSVVLGVIPAIALWWISPANQLNEMDMSLDNAMSDDEVKVPATQVNMAVK
;
A
#
# COMPACT_ATOMS: atom_id res chain seq x y z
N MET A 1 -20.31 -16.39 26.45
CA MET A 1 -19.39 -15.26 26.16
C MET A 1 -19.17 -15.31 24.66
N ALA A 2 -19.57 -14.28 23.93
CA ALA A 2 -19.85 -14.35 22.50
C ALA A 2 -18.68 -14.91 21.67
N GLY A 3 -19.01 -15.75 20.67
CA GLY A 3 -18.13 -16.17 19.57
C GLY A 3 -17.77 -14.96 18.70
N LEU A 4 -17.06 -14.03 19.32
CA LEU A 4 -16.59 -12.79 18.74
C LEU A 4 -15.44 -13.12 17.80
N VAL A 5 -15.45 -12.48 16.64
CA VAL A 5 -14.39 -12.55 15.64
C VAL A 5 -13.03 -12.44 16.35
N PRO A 6 -12.05 -13.32 16.07
CA PRO A 6 -10.76 -13.30 16.75
C PRO A 6 -10.15 -11.89 16.76
N PHE A 7 -9.57 -11.47 17.88
CA PHE A 7 -8.96 -10.12 18.03
C PHE A 7 -7.88 -9.80 16.99
N THR A 8 -7.32 -10.83 16.35
CA THR A 8 -6.38 -10.69 15.24
C THR A 8 -7.00 -10.01 14.02
N ILE A 9 -8.32 -10.05 13.86
CA ILE A 9 -9.02 -9.54 12.67
C ILE A 9 -9.25 -8.04 12.73
N PRO A 10 -9.79 -7.46 13.82
CA PRO A 10 -9.80 -6.01 13.98
C PRO A 10 -8.39 -5.42 13.91
N LEU A 11 -7.40 -6.12 14.47
CA LEU A 11 -6.01 -5.69 14.42
C LEU A 11 -5.46 -5.70 12.98
N SER A 12 -5.74 -6.77 12.21
CA SER A 12 -5.30 -6.86 10.82
C SER A 12 -5.93 -5.79 9.95
N TRP A 13 -7.24 -5.61 10.08
CA TRP A 13 -7.97 -4.59 9.36
C TRP A 13 -7.48 -3.18 9.71
N PHE A 14 -7.13 -2.92 10.97
CA PHE A 14 -6.58 -1.63 11.39
C PHE A 14 -5.23 -1.31 10.73
N TYR A 15 -4.25 -2.22 10.81
CA TYR A 15 -2.95 -1.95 10.19
C TYR A 15 -3.05 -1.95 8.65
N MET A 16 -3.92 -2.80 8.08
CA MET A 16 -4.17 -2.82 6.64
C MET A 16 -4.80 -1.52 6.15
N GLY A 17 -5.73 -0.96 6.93
CA GLY A 17 -6.27 0.38 6.68
C GLY A 17 -5.19 1.45 6.71
N LEU A 18 -4.28 1.39 7.69
CA LEU A 18 -3.18 2.34 7.81
C LEU A 18 -2.23 2.27 6.59
N VAL A 19 -1.75 1.08 6.22
CA VAL A 19 -0.83 0.92 5.07
C VAL A 19 -1.49 1.33 3.77
N SER A 20 -2.77 0.99 3.58
CA SER A 20 -3.55 1.38 2.39
C SER A 20 -3.67 2.90 2.28
N TYR A 21 -3.95 3.57 3.41
CA TYR A 21 -4.02 5.03 3.45
C TYR A 21 -2.65 5.69 3.24
N LEU A 22 -1.56 5.13 3.78
CA LEU A 22 -0.21 5.65 3.56
C LEU A 22 0.20 5.54 2.09
N LEU A 23 -0.03 4.39 1.45
CA LEU A 23 0.24 4.20 0.02
C LEU A 23 -0.53 5.24 -0.82
N ALA A 24 -1.83 5.40 -0.56
CA ALA A 24 -2.66 6.37 -1.27
C ALA A 24 -2.22 7.82 -1.03
N ARG A 25 -2.00 8.20 0.24
CA ARG A 25 -1.63 9.57 0.63
C ARG A 25 -0.27 9.98 0.09
N CYS A 26 0.73 9.09 0.18
CA CYS A 26 2.09 9.38 -0.28
C CYS A 26 2.21 9.29 -1.80
N GLY A 27 1.57 8.30 -2.45
CA GLY A 27 1.53 8.19 -3.91
C GLY A 27 0.82 9.37 -4.56
N LEU A 28 -0.30 9.82 -3.98
CA LEU A 28 -0.95 11.05 -4.40
C LEU A 28 -0.27 12.31 -3.84
N GLN A 29 0.84 12.21 -3.12
CA GLN A 29 1.64 13.31 -2.54
C GLN A 29 0.79 14.38 -1.83
N VAL A 30 -0.15 13.93 -0.99
CA VAL A 30 -1.03 14.83 -0.22
C VAL A 30 -0.23 15.54 0.88
N LYS A 31 -0.05 16.84 0.73
CA LYS A 31 0.56 17.74 1.71
C LYS A 31 -0.51 18.48 2.52
N SER A 32 -0.14 19.06 3.66
CA SER A 32 -1.05 19.88 4.51
C SER A 32 -1.75 21.01 3.73
N SER A 33 -1.08 21.59 2.73
CA SER A 33 -1.60 22.65 1.86
C SER A 33 -2.35 22.15 0.61
N SER A 34 -2.56 20.84 0.46
CA SER A 34 -3.23 20.28 -0.71
C SER A 34 -4.73 20.63 -0.75
N SER A 35 -5.30 20.63 -1.95
CA SER A 35 -6.73 20.85 -2.13
C SER A 35 -7.56 19.74 -1.46
N TRP A 36 -8.75 20.08 -1.00
CA TRP A 36 -9.67 19.14 -0.37
C TRP A 36 -9.99 17.93 -1.28
N LEU A 37 -10.09 18.14 -2.59
CA LEU A 37 -10.27 17.05 -3.57
C LEU A 37 -9.12 16.05 -3.56
N ARG A 38 -7.88 16.49 -3.33
CA ARG A 38 -6.72 15.61 -3.24
C ARG A 38 -6.74 14.77 -1.96
N HIS A 39 -7.21 15.36 -0.85
CA HIS A 39 -7.45 14.62 0.39
C HIS A 39 -8.54 13.56 0.21
N LEU A 40 -9.66 13.92 -0.43
CA LEU A 40 -10.69 12.96 -0.78
C LEU A 40 -10.19 11.86 -1.70
N GLY A 41 -9.37 12.21 -2.70
CA GLY A 41 -8.75 11.24 -3.59
C GLY A 41 -7.92 10.20 -2.83
N ALA A 42 -7.13 10.62 -1.83
CA ALA A 42 -6.38 9.69 -1.00
C ALA A 42 -7.25 8.82 -0.09
N ILE A 43 -8.33 9.37 0.47
CA ILE A 43 -9.29 8.60 1.27
C ILE A 43 -10.01 7.56 0.39
N ALA A 44 -10.53 7.98 -0.75
CA ALA A 44 -11.23 7.09 -1.69
C ALA A 44 -10.31 6.00 -2.23
N THR A 45 -9.08 6.36 -2.63
CA THR A 45 -8.10 5.40 -3.13
C THR A 45 -7.66 4.43 -2.04
N GLY A 46 -7.40 4.91 -0.82
CA GLY A 46 -7.04 4.03 0.30
C GLY A 46 -8.18 3.08 0.67
N ALA A 47 -9.43 3.58 0.72
CA ALA A 47 -10.60 2.76 1.00
C ALA A 47 -10.82 1.71 -0.10
N MET A 48 -10.57 2.05 -1.36
CA MET A 48 -10.57 1.11 -2.48
C MET A 48 -9.50 0.01 -2.30
N LEU A 49 -8.26 0.37 -1.96
CA LEU A 49 -7.19 -0.62 -1.71
C LEU A 49 -7.54 -1.57 -0.57
N LEU A 50 -8.12 -1.06 0.53
CA LEU A 50 -8.57 -1.85 1.66
C LEU A 50 -9.70 -2.80 1.26
N THR A 51 -10.68 -2.29 0.53
CA THR A 51 -11.82 -3.09 0.01
C THR A 51 -11.34 -4.16 -0.98
N ALA A 52 -10.35 -3.86 -1.82
CA ALA A 52 -9.76 -4.83 -2.75
C ALA A 52 -9.07 -5.98 -2.02
N TRP A 53 -8.48 -5.72 -0.86
CA TRP A 53 -7.96 -6.76 0.03
C TRP A 53 -9.09 -7.58 0.68
N ASP A 54 -10.13 -6.91 1.19
CA ASP A 54 -11.29 -7.59 1.80
C ASP A 54 -11.98 -8.56 0.80
N LEU A 55 -12.04 -8.19 -0.48
CA LEU A 55 -12.58 -9.02 -1.57
C LEU A 55 -11.88 -10.39 -1.74
N VAL A 56 -10.61 -10.52 -1.37
CA VAL A 56 -9.88 -11.81 -1.38
C VAL A 56 -9.74 -12.43 -0.01
N LEU A 57 -9.78 -11.63 1.06
CA LEU A 57 -9.70 -12.12 2.43
C LEU A 57 -11.02 -12.75 2.88
N ASP A 58 -12.14 -12.10 2.63
CA ASP A 58 -13.43 -12.49 3.18
C ASP A 58 -13.89 -13.87 2.66
N PRO A 59 -13.76 -14.22 1.36
CA PRO A 59 -14.00 -15.59 0.91
C PRO A 59 -13.05 -16.60 1.56
N ALA A 60 -11.76 -16.28 1.64
CA ALA A 60 -10.74 -17.15 2.26
C ALA A 60 -11.05 -17.45 3.73
N MET A 61 -11.65 -16.50 4.45
CA MET A 61 -11.95 -16.67 5.86
C MET A 61 -13.35 -17.21 6.12
N SER A 62 -14.31 -17.02 5.22
CA SER A 62 -15.71 -17.40 5.44
C SER A 62 -16.15 -18.69 4.73
N GLN A 63 -15.45 -19.08 3.66
CA GLN A 63 -15.86 -20.20 2.80
C GLN A 63 -14.80 -21.28 2.62
N ALA A 64 -13.59 -21.08 3.16
CA ALA A 64 -12.57 -22.13 3.17
C ALA A 64 -13.05 -23.33 4.03
N PRO A 65 -12.48 -24.54 3.83
CA PRO A 65 -12.87 -25.74 4.57
C PRO A 65 -12.87 -25.60 6.10
N PHE A 66 -12.03 -24.71 6.63
CA PHE A 66 -12.00 -24.31 8.04
C PHE A 66 -12.33 -22.81 8.16
N PRO A 67 -13.62 -22.43 8.17
CA PRO A 67 -14.01 -21.03 8.18
C PRO A 67 -13.78 -20.40 9.56
N PHE A 68 -13.29 -19.15 9.55
CA PHE A 68 -13.11 -18.31 10.73
C PHE A 68 -14.40 -17.58 11.13
N TRP A 69 -15.29 -17.29 10.18
CA TRP A 69 -16.64 -16.78 10.43
C TRP A 69 -17.61 -17.25 9.35
N THR A 70 -18.91 -17.22 9.65
CA THR A 70 -19.96 -17.57 8.68
C THR A 70 -20.96 -16.43 8.57
N PHE A 71 -21.49 -16.22 7.35
CA PHE A 71 -22.60 -15.32 7.15
C PHE A 71 -23.91 -16.02 7.55
N GLN A 72 -24.76 -15.30 8.27
CA GLN A 72 -26.10 -15.78 8.64
C GLN A 72 -27.03 -15.87 7.42
N GLU A 73 -26.77 -15.07 6.39
CA GLU A 73 -27.51 -15.01 5.14
C GLU A 73 -26.53 -15.21 3.98
N GLU A 74 -26.81 -16.15 3.08
CA GLU A 74 -26.07 -16.28 1.82
C GLU A 74 -26.33 -15.05 0.95
N GLY A 75 -25.29 -14.27 0.70
CA GLY A 75 -25.41 -13.09 -0.13
C GLY A 75 -25.14 -13.36 -1.61
N SER A 76 -25.76 -12.55 -2.47
CA SER A 76 -25.70 -12.72 -3.93
C SER A 76 -24.32 -12.45 -4.54
N PHE A 77 -23.41 -11.79 -3.81
CA PHE A 77 -22.06 -11.52 -4.28
C PHE A 77 -21.11 -12.62 -3.79
N PHE A 78 -21.02 -13.72 -4.54
CA PHE A 78 -20.13 -14.84 -4.24
C PHE A 78 -20.29 -15.40 -2.80
N GLY A 79 -21.51 -15.42 -2.28
CA GLY A 79 -21.81 -15.87 -0.91
C GLY A 79 -21.85 -14.75 0.14
N MET A 80 -21.48 -13.52 -0.24
CA MET A 80 -21.41 -12.36 0.66
C MET A 80 -22.51 -11.32 0.35
N PRO A 81 -23.15 -10.73 1.39
CA PRO A 81 -24.14 -9.66 1.19
C PRO A 81 -23.51 -8.37 0.63
N TYR A 82 -24.18 -7.70 -0.32
CA TYR A 82 -23.70 -6.42 -0.88
C TYR A 82 -23.47 -5.32 0.16
N ARG A 83 -24.19 -5.36 1.29
CA ARG A 83 -23.98 -4.47 2.44
C ARG A 83 -22.56 -4.53 2.99
N ASN A 84 -21.85 -5.65 2.83
CA ASN A 84 -20.46 -5.79 3.29
C ASN A 84 -19.52 -4.93 2.46
N LEU A 85 -19.65 -4.96 1.13
CA LEU A 85 -18.85 -4.10 0.23
C LEU A 85 -19.02 -2.62 0.55
N VAL A 86 -20.27 -2.18 0.70
CA VAL A 86 -20.58 -0.79 1.08
C VAL A 86 -20.07 -0.50 2.49
N GLY A 87 -20.19 -1.46 3.39
CA GLY A 87 -19.64 -1.43 4.74
C GLY A 87 -18.14 -1.17 4.73
N TRP A 88 -17.36 -1.99 4.03
CA TRP A 88 -15.90 -1.89 3.96
C TRP A 88 -15.42 -0.57 3.37
N VAL A 89 -16.03 -0.14 2.27
CA VAL A 89 -15.71 1.17 1.66
C VAL A 89 -16.06 2.30 2.63
N GLY A 90 -17.25 2.27 3.23
CA GLY A 90 -17.75 3.30 4.12
C GLY A 90 -16.95 3.40 5.42
N THR A 91 -16.72 2.29 6.10
CA THR A 91 -15.93 2.25 7.34
C THR A 91 -14.47 2.58 7.06
N GLY A 92 -13.90 2.08 5.95
CA GLY A 92 -12.56 2.43 5.50
C GLY A 92 -12.42 3.93 5.25
N ALA A 93 -13.38 4.54 4.55
CA ALA A 93 -13.40 5.97 4.30
C ALA A 93 -13.52 6.79 5.60
N ILE A 94 -14.36 6.38 6.55
CA ILE A 94 -14.47 7.03 7.86
C ILE A 94 -13.15 6.92 8.63
N TYR A 95 -12.58 5.72 8.72
CA TYR A 95 -11.29 5.46 9.36
C TYR A 95 -10.19 6.37 8.80
N MET A 96 -10.08 6.43 7.47
CA MET A 96 -9.08 7.27 6.80
C MET A 96 -9.37 8.76 6.94
N SER A 97 -10.65 9.16 7.03
CA SER A 97 -11.04 10.55 7.29
C SER A 97 -10.63 11.00 8.69
N VAL A 98 -10.79 10.13 9.70
CA VAL A 98 -10.31 10.38 11.07
C VAL A 98 -8.79 10.53 11.06
N ALA A 99 -8.07 9.63 10.39
CA ALA A 99 -6.62 9.72 10.23
C ALA A 99 -6.19 11.02 9.51
N ALA A 100 -6.88 11.39 8.42
CA ALA A 100 -6.66 12.63 7.69
C ALA A 100 -6.88 13.87 8.56
N TRP A 101 -7.88 13.85 9.45
CA TRP A 101 -8.17 14.93 10.38
C TRP A 101 -7.03 15.13 11.39
N PHE A 102 -6.57 14.05 12.04
CA PHE A 102 -5.45 14.11 12.99
C PHE A 102 -4.13 14.53 12.33
N TRP A 103 -3.91 14.14 11.07
CA TRP A 103 -2.71 14.51 10.31
C TRP A 103 -2.83 15.75 9.46
N ARG A 104 -3.94 16.49 9.53
CA ARG A 104 -4.15 17.70 8.72
C ARG A 104 -3.00 18.70 8.85
N LYS A 105 -2.44 18.86 10.05
CA LYS A 105 -1.34 19.80 10.33
C LYS A 105 0.06 19.18 10.22
N LYS A 106 0.17 17.87 9.95
CA LYS A 106 1.46 17.17 9.85
C LYS A 106 1.80 16.87 8.39
N THR A 107 3.04 17.15 8.00
CA THR A 107 3.58 16.74 6.71
C THR A 107 4.11 15.32 6.85
N ILE A 108 3.25 14.33 6.57
CA ILE A 108 3.70 12.95 6.37
C ILE A 108 4.24 12.87 4.95
N SER A 109 5.57 12.83 4.83
CA SER A 109 6.27 12.65 3.56
C SER A 109 7.18 11.45 3.73
N LEU A 110 6.63 10.26 3.45
CA LEU A 110 7.43 9.04 3.37
C LEU A 110 8.06 8.95 1.99
N SER A 111 9.35 8.67 1.95
CA SER A 111 10.07 8.30 0.74
C SER A 111 9.60 6.94 0.23
N ARG A 112 9.90 6.65 -1.04
CA ARG A 112 9.62 5.35 -1.66
C ARG A 112 10.24 4.19 -0.87
N GLN A 113 11.44 4.37 -0.32
CA GLN A 113 12.12 3.36 0.49
C GLN A 113 11.35 3.06 1.77
N GLU A 114 10.84 4.09 2.46
CA GLU A 114 10.01 3.92 3.65
C GLU A 114 8.64 3.30 3.33
N LEU A 115 8.12 3.52 2.11
CA LEU A 115 6.90 2.87 1.63
C LEU A 115 7.07 1.39 1.25
N ASN A 116 8.30 0.86 1.19
CA ASN A 116 8.52 -0.57 0.95
C ASN A 116 7.83 -1.42 2.02
N LEU A 117 7.91 -1.03 3.30
CA LEU A 117 7.29 -1.77 4.38
C LEU A 117 5.75 -1.80 4.26
N PRO A 118 5.05 -0.66 4.08
CA PRO A 118 3.62 -0.64 3.74
C PRO A 118 3.25 -1.47 2.51
N LEU A 119 4.02 -1.37 1.42
CA LEU A 119 3.75 -2.10 0.18
C LEU A 119 3.90 -3.61 0.39
N ILE A 120 5.01 -4.07 0.97
CA ILE A 120 5.26 -5.48 1.24
C ILE A 120 4.18 -6.03 2.18
N THR A 121 3.83 -5.29 3.22
CA THR A 121 2.76 -5.67 4.16
C THR A 121 1.44 -5.86 3.44
N TYR A 122 1.09 -4.92 2.56
CA TYR A 122 -0.12 -4.99 1.74
C TYR A 122 -0.09 -6.20 0.81
N LEU A 123 0.98 -6.38 0.03
CA LEU A 123 1.10 -7.44 -0.96
C LEU A 123 1.14 -8.85 -0.34
N VAL A 124 1.82 -9.02 0.79
CA VAL A 124 1.87 -10.31 1.50
C VAL A 124 0.49 -10.69 2.03
N ASN A 125 -0.23 -9.76 2.67
CA ASN A 125 -1.58 -10.01 3.17
C ASN A 125 -2.59 -10.22 2.05
N PHE A 126 -2.42 -9.50 0.94
CA PHE A 126 -3.20 -9.72 -0.28
C PHE A 126 -2.96 -11.11 -0.84
N ALA A 127 -1.70 -11.49 -1.03
CA ALA A 127 -1.32 -12.79 -1.55
C ALA A 127 -1.81 -13.93 -0.66
N PHE A 128 -1.77 -13.75 0.67
CA PHE A 128 -2.31 -14.72 1.62
C PHE A 128 -3.81 -14.99 1.39
N GLY A 129 -4.65 -13.93 1.35
CA GLY A 129 -6.08 -14.08 1.08
C GLY A 129 -6.36 -14.63 -0.32
N ALA A 130 -5.69 -14.08 -1.34
CA ALA A 130 -5.86 -14.50 -2.72
C ALA A 130 -5.46 -15.97 -2.95
N THR A 131 -4.37 -16.44 -2.33
CA THR A 131 -3.92 -17.83 -2.45
C THR A 131 -4.94 -18.79 -1.88
N ILE A 132 -5.45 -18.53 -0.66
CA ILE A 132 -6.49 -19.38 -0.07
C ILE A 132 -7.76 -19.35 -0.94
N THR A 133 -8.20 -18.16 -1.35
CA THR A 133 -9.39 -17.99 -2.20
C THR A 133 -9.28 -18.74 -3.53
N VAL A 134 -8.12 -18.71 -4.20
CA VAL A 134 -7.93 -19.35 -5.51
C VAL A 134 -7.69 -20.87 -5.39
N VAL A 135 -6.97 -21.31 -4.35
CA VAL A 135 -6.57 -22.72 -4.21
C VAL A 135 -7.63 -23.55 -3.49
N ALA A 136 -8.29 -22.98 -2.49
CA ALA A 136 -9.21 -23.72 -1.61
C ALA A 136 -10.69 -23.57 -1.99
N LEU A 137 -11.04 -22.58 -2.82
CA LEU A 137 -12.43 -22.33 -3.24
C LEU A 137 -12.63 -22.66 -4.72
N ASP A 138 -13.88 -22.59 -5.17
CA ASP A 138 -14.26 -22.88 -6.54
C ASP A 138 -13.98 -21.73 -7.51
N SER A 139 -13.95 -22.07 -8.80
CA SER A 139 -13.50 -21.18 -9.89
C SER A 139 -14.30 -19.87 -10.01
N ARG A 140 -15.51 -19.79 -9.44
CA ARG A 140 -16.29 -18.54 -9.38
C ARG A 140 -15.54 -17.42 -8.68
N PHE A 141 -14.68 -17.73 -7.69
CA PHE A 141 -13.90 -16.74 -6.95
C PHE A 141 -12.70 -16.17 -7.73
N LEU A 142 -12.42 -16.67 -8.93
CA LEU A 142 -11.42 -16.06 -9.81
C LEU A 142 -11.84 -14.65 -10.24
N LEU A 143 -13.13 -14.41 -10.51
CA LEU A 143 -13.60 -13.09 -10.91
C LEU A 143 -13.36 -12.03 -9.83
N PRO A 144 -13.80 -12.20 -8.56
CA PRO A 144 -13.50 -11.22 -7.51
C PRO A 144 -11.99 -11.11 -7.23
N THR A 145 -11.23 -12.20 -7.35
CA THR A 145 -9.76 -12.15 -7.19
C THR A 145 -9.10 -11.30 -8.29
N CYS A 146 -9.47 -11.47 -9.55
CA CYS A 146 -8.98 -10.65 -10.65
C CYS A 146 -9.36 -9.17 -10.46
N LEU A 147 -10.61 -8.91 -10.05
CA LEU A 147 -11.07 -7.56 -9.73
C LEU A 147 -10.22 -6.94 -8.61
N SER A 148 -9.91 -7.70 -7.55
CA SER A 148 -9.04 -7.28 -6.46
C SER A 148 -7.61 -6.99 -6.89
N VAL A 149 -7.06 -7.75 -7.83
CA VAL A 149 -5.72 -7.46 -8.37
C VAL A 149 -5.73 -6.13 -9.11
N VAL A 150 -6.76 -5.90 -9.93
CA VAL A 150 -6.92 -4.65 -10.71
C VAL A 150 -7.15 -3.43 -9.81
N LEU A 151 -7.98 -3.56 -8.78
CA LEU A 151 -8.34 -2.46 -7.87
C LEU A 151 -7.41 -2.31 -6.67
N GLY A 152 -6.58 -3.31 -6.36
CA GLY A 152 -5.71 -3.37 -5.20
C GLY A 152 -4.24 -3.37 -5.56
N VAL A 153 -3.75 -4.48 -6.12
CA VAL A 153 -2.33 -4.70 -6.39
C VAL A 153 -1.76 -3.71 -7.40
N ILE A 154 -2.42 -3.54 -8.56
CA ILE A 154 -1.96 -2.62 -9.60
C ILE A 154 -1.85 -1.18 -9.07
N PRO A 155 -2.91 -0.58 -8.50
CA PRO A 155 -2.81 0.78 -7.97
C PRO A 155 -1.87 0.89 -6.78
N ALA A 156 -1.75 -0.12 -5.89
CA ALA A 156 -0.79 -0.08 -4.80
C ALA A 156 0.66 0.02 -5.30
N ILE A 157 1.03 -0.79 -6.30
CA ILE A 157 2.36 -0.74 -6.93
C ILE A 157 2.54 0.59 -7.66
N ALA A 158 1.52 1.06 -8.39
CA ALA A 158 1.59 2.35 -9.10
C ALA A 158 1.80 3.52 -8.14
N LEU A 159 1.06 3.57 -7.03
CA LEU A 159 1.17 4.60 -5.99
C LEU A 159 2.56 4.58 -5.33
N TRP A 160 3.10 3.40 -5.04
CA TRP A 160 4.46 3.25 -4.57
C TRP A 160 5.48 3.76 -5.60
N TRP A 161 5.29 3.41 -6.88
CA TRP A 161 6.19 3.80 -7.96
C TRP A 161 6.22 5.31 -8.21
N ILE A 162 5.10 6.02 -8.07
CA ILE A 162 5.04 7.47 -8.25
C ILE A 162 5.41 8.26 -6.98
N SER A 163 5.69 7.57 -5.87
CA SER A 163 6.10 8.22 -4.62
C SER A 163 7.54 8.75 -4.72
N PRO A 164 7.85 9.89 -4.05
CA PRO A 164 9.17 10.53 -4.14
C PRO A 164 10.30 9.59 -3.69
N ALA A 165 11.41 9.57 -4.43
CA ALA A 165 12.62 8.90 -3.99
C ALA A 165 13.24 9.64 -2.80
N ASN A 166 14.03 8.94 -1.99
CA ASN A 166 14.66 9.52 -0.81
C ASN A 166 15.71 10.58 -1.21
N GLN A 167 15.69 11.77 -0.58
CA GLN A 167 16.63 12.86 -0.88
C GLN A 167 18.09 12.53 -0.51
N LEU A 168 18.31 11.54 0.36
CA LEU A 168 19.66 11.08 0.71
C LEU A 168 20.42 10.53 -0.49
N ASN A 169 19.75 9.88 -1.44
CA ASN A 169 20.39 9.41 -2.68
C ASN A 169 20.84 10.58 -3.58
N GLU A 170 20.14 11.71 -3.56
CA GLU A 170 20.52 12.90 -4.33
C GLU A 170 21.76 13.57 -3.73
N MET A 171 21.86 13.61 -2.39
CA MET A 171 23.05 14.12 -1.71
C MET A 171 24.26 13.21 -1.91
N ASP A 172 24.15 11.89 -1.71
CA ASP A 172 25.27 10.96 -1.93
C ASP A 172 25.73 10.95 -3.39
N MET A 173 24.81 10.95 -4.38
CA MET A 173 25.21 11.09 -5.80
C MET A 173 25.86 12.44 -6.10
N SER A 174 25.41 13.53 -5.46
CA SER A 174 26.04 14.84 -5.64
C SER A 174 27.43 14.91 -5.02
N LEU A 175 27.65 14.23 -3.90
CA LEU A 175 28.94 14.14 -3.21
C LEU A 175 29.91 13.26 -4.00
N ASP A 176 29.47 12.09 -4.49
CA ASP A 176 30.29 11.21 -5.34
C ASP A 176 30.68 11.90 -6.66
N ASN A 177 29.74 12.61 -7.30
CA ASN A 177 30.05 13.38 -8.51
C ASN A 177 31.05 14.50 -8.22
N ALA A 178 30.86 15.25 -7.13
CA ALA A 178 31.79 16.32 -6.74
C ALA A 178 33.19 15.79 -6.39
N MET A 179 33.29 14.62 -5.73
CA MET A 179 34.57 13.96 -5.44
C MET A 179 35.25 13.41 -6.70
N SER A 180 34.47 12.95 -7.69
CA SER A 180 35.01 12.48 -8.98
C SER A 180 35.56 13.61 -9.86
N ASP A 181 34.97 14.80 -9.79
CA ASP A 181 35.40 15.98 -10.54
C ASP A 181 36.72 16.56 -9.99
N ASP A 182 36.98 16.43 -8.69
CA ASP A 182 38.21 16.89 -8.04
C ASP A 182 39.42 15.94 -8.26
N GLU A 183 39.20 14.67 -8.60
CA GLU A 183 40.29 13.70 -8.86
C GLU A 183 40.97 13.87 -10.23
N VAL A 184 40.37 14.62 -11.18
CA VAL A 184 40.94 14.84 -12.52
C VAL A 184 41.76 16.14 -12.59
N LYS A 185 42.89 16.20 -11.87
CA LYS A 185 43.96 17.19 -12.13
C LYS A 185 45.30 16.79 -11.47
N VAL A 186 45.87 15.66 -11.89
CA VAL A 186 47.30 15.40 -11.65
C VAL A 186 48.08 16.08 -12.79
N PRO A 187 48.88 17.13 -12.54
CA PRO A 187 49.71 17.71 -13.59
C PRO A 187 50.80 16.69 -13.92
N ALA A 188 50.88 16.26 -15.18
CA ALA A 188 52.00 15.48 -15.66
C ALA A 188 53.27 16.35 -15.63
N THR A 189 54.07 16.22 -14.57
CA THR A 189 55.42 16.80 -14.51
C THR A 189 56.26 16.17 -15.61
N GLN A 190 56.51 16.90 -16.70
CA GLN A 190 57.50 16.49 -17.70
C GLN A 190 58.90 16.56 -17.10
N VAL A 191 59.47 15.41 -16.77
CA VAL A 191 60.87 15.29 -16.40
C VAL A 191 61.71 15.26 -17.67
N ASN A 192 62.26 16.41 -18.05
CA ASN A 192 63.27 16.53 -19.10
C ASN A 192 64.64 16.28 -18.48
N MET A 193 65.22 15.09 -18.66
CA MET A 193 66.66 14.88 -18.40
C MET A 193 67.43 15.02 -19.71
N ALA A 194 68.12 16.15 -19.82
CA ALA A 194 69.09 16.41 -20.87
C ALA A 194 70.37 15.61 -20.59
N VAL A 195 70.81 14.87 -21.61
CA VAL A 195 72.12 14.23 -21.72
C VAL A 195 73.21 15.30 -21.75
N LYS A 196 74.26 15.13 -20.94
CA LYS A 196 75.65 15.44 -21.28
C LYS A 196 76.61 14.76 -20.31
#